data_AF-A0A2E1A2M1-F1
#
_entry.id   AF-A0A2E1A2M1-F1
#
_cell.length_a   1.000
_cell.length_b   1.000
_cell.length_c   1.000
_cell.angle_alpha   90.00
_cell.angle_beta   90.00
_cell.angle_gamma   90.00
#
_symmetry.space_group_name_H-M   'P 1'
#
loop_
_entity.id
_entity.type
_entity.pdbx_description
1 polymer ?
#
loop_
_entity_poly.entity_id
_entity_poly.type
_entity_poly.pdbx_seq_one_letter_code
_entity_poly.pdbx_strand_id
1 'polypeptide(L)'
;VGSVFLNDRYRAKTGKAFKLPPGNYNLMVSRAGYKSYSTRVKVGAGEKKTVHVTLSQQVGGMDRSEYEAIVKASEDTVSCGLFSFGCEDPLKLPPYDPGFHIKHYRRVKVYASRYPWAASEISLRQGDQVLVLASGKVTTCRRHDCIGKPPNRNLTLRIGENRKFFKFHGRNAGEGVWNDFRAQRNGELQFTIKDWRTYPPPADWYKDNTGSFLLDVFVYDNKNKAAFQQFLQALIRQNPEDTAFVAQAQGFLK
;
A
#
# COMPACT_ATOMS: atom_id res chain seq x y z
N VAL A 1 7.73 -21.04 21.67
CA VAL A 1 7.05 -20.94 22.98
C VAL A 1 6.34 -19.59 23.07
N GLY A 2 5.08 -19.54 23.52
CA GLY A 2 4.32 -18.29 23.66
C GLY A 2 4.50 -17.62 25.03
N SER A 3 4.01 -16.40 25.17
CA SER A 3 3.99 -15.59 26.39
C SER A 3 2.55 -15.40 26.87
N VAL A 4 2.35 -15.41 28.19
CA VAL A 4 1.06 -15.23 28.86
C VAL A 4 1.10 -13.94 29.67
N PHE A 5 0.07 -13.11 29.48
CA PHE A 5 -0.13 -11.83 30.18
C PHE A 5 -1.49 -11.85 30.88
N LEU A 6 -1.55 -11.25 32.07
CA LEU A 6 -2.78 -11.01 32.81
C LEU A 6 -2.87 -9.55 33.20
N ASN A 7 -3.93 -8.87 32.78
CA ASN A 7 -4.11 -7.42 32.96
C ASN A 7 -2.86 -6.68 32.46
N ASP A 8 -2.45 -7.01 31.23
CA ASP A 8 -1.30 -6.45 30.51
C ASP A 8 0.09 -6.68 31.15
N ARG A 9 0.17 -7.43 32.26
CA ARG A 9 1.43 -7.80 32.90
C ARG A 9 1.86 -9.21 32.52
N TYR A 10 3.12 -9.36 32.11
CA TYR A 10 3.72 -10.67 31.82
C TYR A 10 3.70 -11.57 33.07
N ARG A 11 3.31 -12.84 32.90
CA ARG A 11 3.23 -13.81 33.99
C ARG A 11 4.12 -15.02 33.76
N ALA A 12 4.05 -15.62 32.57
CA ALA A 12 4.75 -16.87 32.29
C ALA A 12 4.87 -17.12 30.79
N LYS A 13 5.64 -18.17 30.45
CA LYS A 13 5.57 -18.81 29.13
C LYS A 13 4.41 -19.80 29.10
N THR A 14 3.82 -20.00 27.91
CA THR A 14 2.78 -21.03 27.68
C THR A 14 3.27 -22.40 28.15
N GLY A 15 2.43 -23.16 28.85
CA GLY A 15 2.78 -24.47 29.40
C GLY A 15 3.33 -24.46 30.83
N LYS A 16 3.66 -23.29 31.38
CA LYS A 16 4.02 -23.14 32.81
C LYS A 16 2.81 -22.75 33.65
N ALA A 17 2.59 -23.45 34.76
CA ALA A 17 1.60 -23.10 35.76
C ALA A 17 2.15 -22.01 36.70
N PHE A 18 1.27 -21.16 37.22
CA PHE A 18 1.59 -20.12 38.22
C PHE A 18 0.37 -19.87 39.13
N LYS A 19 0.62 -19.34 40.33
CA LYS A 19 -0.43 -19.04 41.33
C LYS A 19 -0.95 -17.61 41.17
N LEU A 20 -2.23 -17.41 41.43
CA LEU A 20 -2.91 -16.11 41.41
C LEU A 20 -3.90 -16.02 42.58
N PRO A 21 -4.16 -14.80 43.11
CA PRO A 21 -5.32 -14.56 43.94
C PRO A 21 -6.64 -14.86 43.19
N PRO A 22 -7.74 -15.11 43.91
CA PRO A 22 -9.06 -15.16 43.29
C PRO A 22 -9.42 -13.81 42.66
N GLY A 23 -10.02 -13.82 41.46
CA GLY A 23 -10.38 -12.60 40.75
C GLY A 23 -10.72 -12.79 39.28
N ASN A 24 -11.06 -11.68 38.61
CA ASN A 24 -11.25 -11.62 37.17
C ASN A 24 -10.01 -11.03 36.51
N TYR A 25 -9.54 -11.67 35.43
CA TYR A 25 -8.35 -11.27 34.71
C TYR A 25 -8.62 -11.18 33.22
N ASN A 26 -8.04 -10.16 32.57
CA ASN A 26 -7.91 -10.10 31.12
C ASN A 26 -6.68 -10.92 30.74
N LEU A 27 -6.90 -12.11 30.19
CA LEU A 27 -5.86 -13.00 29.68
C LEU A 27 -5.52 -12.62 28.25
N MET A 28 -4.25 -12.34 28.00
CA MET A 28 -3.69 -12.27 26.66
C MET A 28 -2.60 -13.33 26.47
N VAL A 29 -2.67 -14.06 25.37
CA VAL A 29 -1.64 -15.03 24.95
C VAL A 29 -1.07 -14.58 23.62
N SER A 30 0.26 -14.49 23.55
CA SER A 30 0.97 -14.09 22.32
C SER A 30 2.10 -15.04 21.98
N ARG A 31 2.41 -15.16 20.69
CA ARG A 31 3.56 -15.90 20.16
C ARG A 31 4.01 -15.22 18.88
N ALA A 32 5.31 -15.05 18.70
CA ALA A 32 5.87 -14.48 17.47
C ALA A 32 5.35 -15.25 16.24
N GLY A 33 4.86 -14.52 15.23
CA GLY A 33 4.27 -15.09 14.02
C GLY A 33 2.82 -15.57 14.15
N TYR A 34 2.10 -15.17 15.20
CA TYR A 34 0.69 -15.53 15.43
C TYR A 34 -0.11 -14.33 15.93
N LYS A 35 -1.38 -14.26 15.54
CA LYS A 35 -2.32 -13.27 16.09
C LYS A 35 -2.51 -13.52 17.60
N SER A 36 -2.40 -12.48 18.42
CA SER A 36 -2.63 -12.58 19.86
C SER A 36 -4.10 -12.93 20.16
N TYR A 37 -4.30 -13.75 21.19
CA TYR A 37 -5.61 -14.14 21.70
C TYR A 37 -5.87 -13.38 23.00
N SER A 38 -7.08 -12.82 23.17
CA SER A 38 -7.48 -12.13 24.40
C SER A 38 -8.86 -12.59 24.85
N THR A 39 -9.03 -12.83 26.15
CA THR A 39 -10.30 -13.22 26.77
C THR A 39 -10.35 -12.84 28.25
N ARG A 40 -11.55 -12.81 28.84
CA ARG A 40 -11.72 -12.68 30.29
C ARG A 40 -11.77 -14.06 30.94
N VAL A 41 -11.06 -14.21 32.05
CA VAL A 41 -11.06 -15.42 32.87
C VAL A 41 -11.26 -15.08 34.34
N LYS A 42 -12.22 -15.77 34.96
CA LYS A 42 -12.46 -15.74 36.41
C LYS A 42 -11.75 -16.91 37.07
N VAL A 43 -11.05 -16.67 38.18
CA VAL A 43 -10.36 -17.68 38.99
C VAL A 43 -10.88 -17.60 40.43
N GLY A 44 -11.38 -18.72 40.97
CA GLY A 44 -11.86 -18.87 42.34
C GLY A 44 -10.76 -19.30 43.32
N ALA A 45 -11.07 -19.25 44.62
CA ALA A 45 -10.15 -19.71 45.68
C ALA A 45 -9.95 -21.23 45.59
N GLY A 46 -8.69 -21.67 45.60
CA GLY A 46 -8.32 -23.08 45.46
C GLY A 46 -8.58 -23.69 44.07
N GLU A 47 -9.13 -22.92 43.12
CA GLU A 47 -9.44 -23.41 41.76
C GLU A 47 -8.15 -23.59 40.94
N LYS A 48 -8.04 -24.73 40.27
CA LYS A 48 -7.05 -24.95 39.21
C LYS A 48 -7.71 -24.77 37.85
N LYS A 49 -7.35 -23.69 37.14
CA LYS A 49 -7.92 -23.36 35.83
C LYS A 49 -6.93 -23.60 34.70
N THR A 50 -7.35 -24.32 33.67
CA THR A 50 -6.57 -24.54 32.45
C THR A 50 -7.29 -23.89 31.27
N VAL A 51 -6.58 -23.08 30.49
CA VAL A 51 -7.14 -22.41 29.30
C VAL A 51 -6.41 -22.95 28.07
N HIS A 52 -7.14 -23.65 27.20
CA HIS A 52 -6.62 -24.09 25.92
C HIS A 52 -6.79 -22.96 24.89
N VAL A 53 -5.67 -22.51 24.30
CA VAL A 53 -5.64 -21.44 23.31
C VAL A 53 -5.00 -21.95 22.04
N THR A 54 -5.76 -21.92 20.94
CA THR A 54 -5.24 -22.15 19.59
C THR A 54 -4.99 -20.79 18.95
N LEU A 55 -3.72 -20.48 18.66
CA LEU A 55 -3.37 -19.25 17.96
C LEU A 55 -3.38 -19.49 16.46
N SER A 56 -4.02 -18.60 15.72
CA SER A 56 -3.94 -18.59 14.26
C SER A 56 -2.58 -18.03 13.83
N GLN A 57 -1.86 -18.79 13.00
CA GLN A 57 -0.59 -18.34 12.43
C GLN A 57 -0.84 -17.08 11.62
N GLN A 58 -0.02 -16.08 11.85
CA GLN A 58 0.01 -14.87 11.05
C GLN A 58 0.81 -15.21 9.80
N VAL A 59 0.11 -15.69 8.77
CA VAL A 59 0.74 -15.95 7.48
C VAL A 59 1.14 -14.60 6.89
N GLY A 60 2.45 -14.35 6.76
CA GLY A 60 3.00 -13.15 6.12
C GLY A 60 2.86 -11.85 6.91
N GLY A 61 3.26 -11.85 8.19
CA GLY A 61 3.44 -10.59 8.92
C GLY A 61 4.60 -9.76 8.37
N MET A 62 4.50 -8.44 8.51
CA MET A 62 5.53 -7.49 8.08
C MET A 62 6.78 -7.65 8.95
N ASP A 63 7.95 -7.87 8.33
CA ASP A 63 9.22 -7.73 9.05
C ASP A 63 9.52 -6.24 9.30
N ARG A 64 10.05 -5.92 10.48
CA ARG A 64 10.32 -4.53 10.84
C ARG A 64 11.38 -3.89 9.94
N SER A 65 12.45 -4.61 9.64
CA SER A 65 13.54 -4.07 8.82
C SER A 65 13.10 -3.87 7.36
N GLU A 66 12.26 -4.78 6.85
CA GLU A 66 11.61 -4.60 5.54
C GLU A 66 10.70 -3.37 5.54
N TYR A 67 9.93 -3.16 6.62
CA TYR A 67 9.05 -1.99 6.75
C TYR A 67 9.83 -0.69 6.78
N GLU A 68 10.88 -0.62 7.60
CA GLU A 68 11.75 0.55 7.70
C GLU A 68 12.46 0.84 6.37
N ALA A 69 12.84 -0.19 5.60
CA ALA A 69 13.39 -0.01 4.26
C ALA A 69 12.36 0.58 3.28
N ILE A 70 11.09 0.16 3.36
CA ILE A 70 10.01 0.76 2.56
C ILE A 70 9.80 2.22 2.96
N VAL A 71 9.71 2.53 4.26
CA VAL A 71 9.57 3.91 4.75
C VAL A 71 10.68 4.80 4.21
N LYS A 72 11.93 4.35 4.33
CA LYS A 72 13.10 5.07 3.83
C LYS A 72 13.07 5.27 2.31
N ALA A 73 12.65 4.25 1.56
CA ALA A 73 12.51 4.35 0.11
C ALA A 73 11.35 5.26 -0.34
N SER A 74 10.44 5.62 0.58
CA SER A 74 9.26 6.46 0.31
C SER A 74 9.36 7.87 0.90
N GLU A 75 10.57 8.35 1.23
CA GLU A 75 10.77 9.70 1.78
C GLU A 75 10.54 10.82 0.76
N ASP A 76 10.55 10.48 -0.53
CA ASP A 76 10.37 11.42 -1.64
C ASP A 76 9.33 10.94 -2.67
N THR A 77 8.80 11.91 -3.42
CA THR A 77 7.93 11.64 -4.57
C THR A 77 8.79 11.45 -5.82
N VAL A 78 8.65 10.29 -6.46
CA VAL A 78 9.40 9.95 -7.68
C VAL A 78 9.08 10.94 -8.79
N SER A 79 10.08 11.27 -9.60
CA SER A 79 10.02 12.25 -10.70
C SER A 79 9.84 13.70 -10.23
N CYS A 80 10.01 14.00 -8.94
CA CYS A 80 10.10 15.36 -8.43
C CYS A 80 11.57 15.73 -8.17
N GLY A 81 12.05 16.80 -8.81
CA GLY A 81 13.36 17.39 -8.52
C GLY A 81 13.25 18.52 -7.49
N LEU A 82 14.40 18.95 -6.95
CA LEU A 82 14.53 20.00 -5.92
C LEU A 82 13.77 21.32 -6.20
N PHE A 83 13.52 21.63 -7.48
CA PHE A 83 12.82 22.85 -7.93
C PHE A 83 11.46 22.58 -8.59
N SER A 84 10.90 21.38 -8.41
CA SER A 84 9.61 21.02 -9.00
C SER A 84 8.47 21.60 -8.17
N PHE A 85 7.88 22.69 -8.64
CA PHE A 85 6.68 23.26 -8.02
C PHE A 85 5.49 22.30 -8.11
N GLY A 86 4.73 22.23 -7.01
CA GLY A 86 3.54 21.41 -6.90
C GLY A 86 3.81 19.93 -6.69
N CYS A 87 4.98 19.50 -6.24
CA CYS A 87 5.19 18.11 -5.85
C CYS A 87 4.55 17.85 -4.49
N GLU A 88 3.51 17.03 -4.47
CA GLU A 88 2.86 16.58 -3.26
C GLU A 88 3.78 15.60 -2.52
N ASP A 89 3.94 15.79 -1.22
CA ASP A 89 4.72 14.88 -0.37
C ASP A 89 4.13 13.47 -0.41
N PRO A 90 4.94 12.41 -0.26
CA PRO A 90 4.46 11.04 -0.06
C PRO A 90 3.48 10.93 1.10
N LEU A 91 2.63 9.90 1.07
CA LEU A 91 1.75 9.61 2.20
C LEU A 91 2.58 9.30 3.45
N LYS A 92 2.16 9.87 4.58
CA LYS A 92 2.71 9.57 5.90
C LYS A 92 2.36 8.13 6.25
N LEU A 93 3.33 7.23 6.11
CA LEU A 93 3.14 5.82 6.45
C LEU A 93 2.86 5.66 7.96
N PRO A 94 1.97 4.74 8.37
CA PRO A 94 1.65 4.52 9.78
C PRO A 94 2.88 4.01 10.56
N PRO A 95 2.86 4.03 11.90
CA PRO A 95 3.86 3.30 12.69
C PRO A 95 3.87 1.80 12.34
N TYR A 96 5.02 1.15 12.49
CA TYR A 96 5.16 -0.29 12.24
C TYR A 96 4.13 -1.11 13.03
N ASP A 97 3.45 -2.00 12.32
CA ASP A 97 2.60 -3.05 12.90
C ASP A 97 2.96 -4.39 12.24
N PRO A 98 3.29 -5.44 13.02
CA PRO A 98 3.60 -6.75 12.46
C PRO A 98 2.43 -7.33 11.65
N GLY A 99 1.19 -6.94 11.93
CA GLY A 99 -0.03 -7.38 11.23
C GLY A 99 -0.21 -6.79 9.83
N PHE A 100 0.62 -5.83 9.42
CA PHE A 100 0.61 -5.29 8.06
C PHE A 100 1.24 -6.27 7.06
N HIS A 101 0.97 -5.99 5.78
CA HIS A 101 1.71 -6.60 4.68
C HIS A 101 1.81 -5.61 3.53
N ILE A 102 3.03 -5.21 3.18
CA ILE A 102 3.35 -4.37 2.03
C ILE A 102 4.76 -4.74 1.54
N LYS A 103 4.97 -4.76 0.22
CA LYS A 103 6.27 -5.02 -0.40
C LYS A 103 6.96 -3.73 -0.84
N HIS A 104 6.20 -2.81 -1.41
CA HIS A 104 6.69 -1.52 -1.88
C HIS A 104 5.59 -0.46 -1.81
N TYR A 105 6.00 0.78 -1.58
CA TYR A 105 5.20 1.98 -1.79
C TYR A 105 6.05 3.05 -2.47
N ARG A 106 5.51 3.72 -3.49
CA ARG A 106 6.04 5.00 -3.97
C ARG A 106 4.89 5.91 -4.40
N ARG A 107 5.04 7.20 -4.10
CA ARG A 107 4.30 8.26 -4.75
C ARG A 107 5.05 8.67 -6.02
N VAL A 108 4.36 8.73 -7.15
CA VAL A 108 4.96 9.01 -8.46
C VAL A 108 4.20 10.13 -9.15
N LYS A 109 4.91 11.18 -9.58
CA LYS A 109 4.32 12.26 -10.36
C LYS A 109 4.62 12.10 -11.84
N VAL A 110 3.59 11.87 -12.64
CA VAL A 110 3.70 11.65 -14.09
C VAL A 110 3.30 12.93 -14.82
N TYR A 111 4.28 13.68 -15.31
CA TYR A 111 4.06 14.92 -16.04
C TYR A 111 3.71 14.67 -17.50
N ALA A 112 2.67 15.35 -18.00
CA ALA A 112 2.25 15.21 -19.40
C ALA A 112 3.30 15.72 -20.39
N SER A 113 4.17 16.62 -19.95
CA SER A 113 5.22 17.21 -20.77
C SER A 113 6.55 16.45 -20.80
N ARG A 114 6.68 15.35 -20.03
CA ARG A 114 7.94 14.62 -19.91
C ARG A 114 7.97 13.38 -20.79
N TYR A 115 9.10 13.22 -21.49
CA TYR A 115 9.35 12.15 -22.44
C TYR A 115 9.93 10.89 -21.79
N PRO A 116 9.52 9.69 -22.23
CA PRO A 116 8.14 9.27 -22.35
C PRO A 116 7.72 8.48 -21.11
N TRP A 117 8.65 7.92 -20.34
CA TRP A 117 8.39 7.02 -19.23
C TRP A 117 8.93 7.61 -17.93
N ALA A 118 8.05 7.74 -16.95
CA ALA A 118 8.41 7.97 -15.57
C ALA A 118 8.64 6.60 -14.89
N ALA A 119 9.86 6.37 -14.43
CA ALA A 119 10.19 5.25 -13.56
C ALA A 119 9.38 5.35 -12.25
N SER A 120 8.92 4.23 -11.71
CA SER A 120 8.36 4.18 -10.36
C SER A 120 9.39 3.81 -9.30
N GLU A 121 10.59 3.36 -9.70
CA GLU A 121 11.62 2.77 -8.84
C GLU A 121 11.16 1.50 -8.11
N ILE A 122 10.06 0.88 -8.57
CA ILE A 122 9.55 -0.38 -8.05
C ILE A 122 9.84 -1.50 -9.05
N SER A 123 10.73 -2.41 -8.66
CA SER A 123 11.01 -3.64 -9.39
C SER A 123 10.01 -4.73 -9.02
N LEU A 124 9.09 -5.04 -9.94
CA LEU A 124 8.06 -6.06 -9.75
C LEU A 124 8.60 -7.46 -10.02
N ARG A 125 8.05 -8.43 -9.30
CA ARG A 125 8.11 -9.86 -9.64
C ARG A 125 6.78 -10.32 -10.23
N GLN A 126 6.83 -11.29 -11.14
CA GLN A 126 5.64 -11.94 -11.67
C GLN A 126 4.81 -12.52 -10.52
N GLY A 127 3.51 -12.20 -10.51
CA GLY A 127 2.59 -12.62 -9.46
C GLY A 127 2.36 -11.58 -8.37
N ASP A 128 3.19 -10.53 -8.29
CA ASP A 128 2.97 -9.41 -7.37
C ASP A 128 1.61 -8.77 -7.63
N GLN A 129 0.91 -8.38 -6.56
CA GLN A 129 -0.34 -7.66 -6.65
C GLN A 129 -0.04 -6.16 -6.51
N VAL A 130 -0.53 -5.35 -7.44
CA VAL A 130 -0.20 -3.93 -7.56
C VAL A 130 -1.49 -3.13 -7.50
N LEU A 131 -1.61 -2.30 -6.46
CA LEU A 131 -2.67 -1.30 -6.35
C LEU A 131 -2.09 0.06 -6.76
N VAL A 132 -2.70 0.68 -7.77
CA VAL A 132 -2.38 2.04 -8.20
C VAL A 132 -3.61 2.91 -7.98
N LEU A 133 -3.45 3.97 -7.20
CA LEU A 133 -4.42 5.04 -7.03
C LEU A 133 -3.91 6.24 -7.83
N ALA A 134 -4.71 6.77 -8.75
CA ALA A 134 -4.31 7.80 -9.69
C ALA A 134 -5.29 8.98 -9.65
N SER A 135 -4.78 10.18 -9.41
CA SER A 135 -5.54 11.43 -9.47
C SER A 135 -4.87 12.43 -10.42
N GLY A 136 -5.55 13.56 -10.65
CA GLY A 136 -5.07 14.62 -11.52
C GLY A 136 -5.66 14.56 -12.93
N LYS A 137 -5.25 15.53 -13.75
CA LYS A 137 -5.78 15.75 -15.10
C LYS A 137 -4.66 16.18 -16.02
N VAL A 138 -4.75 15.76 -17.27
CA VAL A 138 -3.76 16.09 -18.31
C VAL A 138 -4.44 16.62 -19.55
N THR A 139 -3.78 17.53 -20.25
CA THR A 139 -4.19 18.01 -21.56
C THR A 139 -3.12 17.61 -22.55
N THR A 140 -3.52 16.86 -23.58
CA THR A 140 -2.61 16.25 -24.59
C THR A 140 -2.73 16.88 -25.97
N CYS A 141 -3.73 17.75 -26.18
CA CYS A 141 -3.89 18.49 -27.42
C CYS A 141 -4.84 19.68 -27.18
N ARG A 142 -4.91 20.62 -28.13
CA ARG A 142 -5.77 21.81 -28.02
C ARG A 142 -7.26 21.55 -28.27
N ARG A 143 -7.64 20.35 -28.74
CA ARG A 143 -9.05 20.01 -28.96
C ARG A 143 -9.74 19.69 -27.62
N HIS A 144 -11.02 20.04 -27.51
CA HIS A 144 -11.80 19.84 -26.29
C HIS A 144 -11.81 18.37 -25.79
N ASP A 145 -11.73 17.41 -26.70
CA ASP A 145 -11.66 15.98 -26.39
C ASP A 145 -10.29 15.51 -25.87
N CYS A 146 -9.29 16.40 -25.78
CA CYS A 146 -7.99 16.14 -25.17
C CYS A 146 -7.76 16.92 -23.87
N ILE A 147 -8.61 17.91 -23.55
CA ILE A 147 -8.43 18.80 -22.39
C ILE A 147 -8.86 18.11 -21.09
N GLY A 148 -8.03 18.24 -20.05
CA GLY A 148 -8.36 17.88 -18.67
C GLY A 148 -8.74 16.40 -18.46
N LYS A 149 -8.09 15.48 -19.17
CA LYS A 149 -8.46 14.06 -19.17
C LYS A 149 -7.95 13.32 -17.92
N PRO A 150 -8.76 12.40 -17.39
CA PRO A 150 -8.43 11.63 -16.20
C PRO A 150 -7.47 10.47 -16.53
N PRO A 151 -6.89 9.81 -15.50
CA PRO A 151 -5.98 8.69 -15.65
C PRO A 151 -6.51 7.58 -16.57
N ASN A 152 -7.80 7.20 -16.45
CA ASN A 152 -8.45 6.16 -17.25
C ASN A 152 -8.37 6.35 -18.78
N ARG A 153 -8.09 7.57 -19.24
CA ARG A 153 -8.04 7.87 -20.67
C ARG A 153 -6.62 7.84 -21.23
N ASN A 154 -5.65 8.40 -20.51
CA ASN A 154 -4.31 8.66 -21.04
C ASN A 154 -3.18 7.99 -20.25
N LEU A 155 -3.39 7.54 -19.01
CA LEU A 155 -2.35 6.85 -18.25
C LEU A 155 -2.11 5.46 -18.88
N THR A 156 -0.86 5.16 -19.14
CA THR A 156 -0.39 3.89 -19.69
C THR A 156 0.81 3.44 -18.87
N LEU A 157 0.99 2.14 -18.74
CA LEU A 157 2.06 1.56 -17.94
C LEU A 157 2.74 0.40 -18.67
N ARG A 158 4.00 0.14 -18.29
CA ARG A 158 4.81 -0.98 -18.76
C ARG A 158 5.59 -1.59 -17.61
N ILE A 159 6.00 -2.84 -17.77
CA ILE A 159 6.86 -3.56 -16.83
C ILE A 159 8.13 -3.98 -17.57
N GLY A 160 9.26 -3.45 -17.14
CA GLY A 160 10.55 -3.51 -17.84
C GLY A 160 10.52 -2.80 -19.21
N GLU A 161 11.54 -3.07 -20.03
CA GLU A 161 11.69 -2.48 -21.38
C GLU A 161 10.85 -3.19 -22.46
N ASN A 162 9.62 -3.59 -22.12
CA ASN A 162 8.72 -4.29 -23.03
C ASN A 162 7.93 -3.32 -23.93
N ARG A 163 7.61 -3.75 -25.16
CA ARG A 163 6.75 -2.99 -26.10
C ARG A 163 5.25 -3.27 -25.94
N LYS A 164 4.85 -4.21 -25.09
CA LYS A 164 3.46 -4.47 -24.70
C LYS A 164 3.09 -3.54 -23.55
N PHE A 165 2.49 -2.42 -23.90
CA PHE A 165 1.98 -1.44 -22.95
C PHE A 165 0.57 -1.79 -22.51
N PHE A 166 0.23 -1.48 -21.26
CA PHE A 166 -1.12 -1.66 -20.74
C PHE A 166 -1.73 -0.30 -20.47
N LYS A 167 -2.92 -0.07 -21.04
CA LYS A 167 -3.69 1.12 -20.73
C LYS A 167 -4.24 1.01 -19.31
N PHE A 168 -4.16 2.09 -18.55
CA PHE A 168 -4.70 2.14 -17.20
C PHE A 168 -6.23 2.16 -17.27
N HIS A 169 -6.84 1.10 -16.76
CA HIS A 169 -8.29 0.94 -16.68
C HIS A 169 -8.66 0.56 -15.25
N GLY A 170 -9.15 1.53 -14.50
CA GLY A 170 -9.54 1.39 -13.11
C GLY A 170 -10.97 1.85 -12.85
N ARG A 171 -11.37 1.72 -11.58
CA ARG A 171 -12.67 2.16 -11.08
C ARG A 171 -12.57 3.59 -10.55
N ASN A 172 -13.58 4.40 -10.83
CA ASN A 172 -13.63 5.77 -10.34
C ASN A 172 -13.94 5.78 -8.84
N ALA A 173 -13.29 6.69 -8.10
CA ALA A 173 -13.58 6.95 -6.69
C ALA A 173 -13.14 8.37 -6.34
N GLY A 174 -14.09 9.19 -5.88
CA GLY A 174 -13.86 10.64 -5.75
C GLY A 174 -13.48 11.26 -7.09
N GLU A 175 -12.47 12.11 -7.10
CA GLU A 175 -11.91 12.72 -8.33
C GLU A 175 -10.83 11.87 -9.01
N GLY A 176 -10.54 10.68 -8.47
CA GLY A 176 -9.48 9.79 -8.94
C GLY A 176 -9.98 8.45 -9.45
N VAL A 177 -9.02 7.59 -9.75
CA VAL A 177 -9.22 6.27 -10.33
C VAL A 177 -8.25 5.29 -9.69
N TRP A 178 -8.75 4.15 -9.23
CA TRP A 178 -7.89 3.08 -8.72
C TRP A 178 -7.97 1.81 -9.56
N ASN A 179 -6.86 1.07 -9.65
CA ASN A 179 -6.81 -0.25 -10.27
C ASN A 179 -5.94 -1.20 -9.45
N ASP A 180 -6.40 -2.43 -9.28
CA ASP A 180 -5.72 -3.51 -8.57
C ASP A 180 -5.46 -4.66 -9.56
N PHE A 181 -4.20 -4.86 -9.95
CA PHE A 181 -3.84 -5.84 -10.98
C PHE A 181 -2.63 -6.68 -10.58
N ARG A 182 -2.52 -7.84 -11.22
CA ARG A 182 -1.39 -8.75 -11.01
C ARG A 182 -0.28 -8.48 -12.02
N ALA A 183 0.95 -8.34 -11.55
CA ALA A 183 2.14 -8.25 -12.38
C ALA A 183 2.32 -9.54 -13.20
N GLN A 184 2.38 -9.40 -14.53
CA GLN A 184 2.46 -10.53 -15.46
C GLN A 184 3.89 -10.99 -15.74
N ARG A 185 4.89 -10.25 -15.26
CA ARG A 185 6.33 -10.46 -15.54
C ARG A 185 7.18 -9.74 -14.51
N ASN A 186 8.48 -10.02 -14.54
CA ASN A 186 9.48 -9.30 -13.77
C ASN A 186 9.89 -8.01 -14.48
N GLY A 187 10.26 -6.98 -13.71
CA GLY A 187 10.84 -5.75 -14.22
C GLY A 187 10.31 -4.50 -13.51
N GLU A 188 10.94 -3.37 -13.80
CA GLU A 188 10.52 -2.09 -13.22
C GLU A 188 9.16 -1.64 -13.77
N LEU A 189 8.27 -1.21 -12.89
CA LEU A 189 7.00 -0.58 -13.27
C LEU A 189 7.26 0.86 -13.71
N GLN A 190 6.74 1.23 -14.87
CA GLN A 190 6.92 2.57 -15.41
C GLN A 190 5.60 3.09 -15.97
N PHE A 191 5.43 4.41 -15.94
CA PHE A 191 4.20 5.09 -16.31
C PHE A 191 4.44 6.12 -17.40
N THR A 192 3.42 6.39 -18.19
CA THR A 192 3.44 7.42 -19.22
C THR A 192 2.05 7.98 -19.45
N ILE A 193 2.00 9.20 -19.98
CA ILE A 193 0.80 9.78 -20.56
C ILE A 193 0.88 9.54 -22.07
N LYS A 194 0.09 8.57 -22.53
CA LYS A 194 0.10 8.16 -23.93
C LYS A 194 -0.65 9.17 -24.80
N ASP A 195 0.12 9.82 -25.68
CA ASP A 195 -0.37 10.76 -26.69
C ASP A 195 0.02 10.36 -28.13
N TRP A 196 0.89 9.36 -28.26
CA TRP A 196 1.47 8.98 -29.54
C TRP A 196 0.70 7.87 -30.27
N ARG A 197 0.82 7.89 -31.61
CA ARG A 197 0.37 6.86 -32.54
C ARG A 197 1.51 5.93 -33.02
N THR A 198 2.76 6.37 -32.89
CA THR A 198 3.97 5.65 -33.36
C THR A 198 4.97 5.48 -32.22
N TYR A 199 5.70 4.37 -32.17
CA TYR A 199 6.68 4.07 -31.12
C TYR A 199 8.07 3.73 -31.70
N PRO A 200 9.19 4.34 -31.21
CA PRO A 200 9.24 5.30 -30.11
C PRO A 200 8.57 6.64 -30.48
N PRO A 201 7.93 7.33 -29.52
CA PRO A 201 7.30 8.61 -29.81
C PRO A 201 8.36 9.68 -30.13
N PRO A 202 8.08 10.62 -31.04
CA PRO A 202 8.88 11.84 -31.15
C PRO A 202 8.81 12.66 -29.86
N ALA A 203 9.95 13.15 -29.36
CA ALA A 203 10.00 13.89 -28.09
C ALA A 203 9.19 15.20 -28.14
N ASP A 204 9.12 15.84 -29.32
CA ASP A 204 8.39 17.09 -29.51
C ASP A 204 6.88 16.99 -29.29
N TRP A 205 6.30 15.77 -29.36
CA TRP A 205 4.87 15.53 -29.13
C TRP A 205 4.43 15.71 -27.68
N TYR A 206 5.36 15.92 -26.74
CA TYR A 206 5.02 16.20 -25.34
C TYR A 206 5.14 17.68 -25.00
N LYS A 207 5.70 18.51 -25.90
CA LYS A 207 6.02 19.91 -25.57
C LYS A 207 4.79 20.78 -25.32
N ASP A 208 3.66 20.47 -25.95
CA ASP A 208 2.39 21.18 -25.77
C ASP A 208 1.46 20.52 -24.74
N ASN A 209 1.90 19.42 -24.13
CA ASN A 209 1.14 18.69 -23.13
C ASN A 209 1.27 19.37 -21.76
N THR A 210 0.16 19.47 -21.04
CA THR A 210 0.11 20.13 -19.73
C THR A 210 -0.60 19.28 -18.69
N GLY A 211 -0.36 19.61 -17.42
CA GLY A 211 -0.89 18.85 -16.29
C GLY A 211 -0.06 17.62 -15.94
N SER A 212 -0.56 16.86 -14.98
CA SER A 212 0.12 15.70 -14.42
C SER A 212 -0.87 14.76 -13.75
N PHE A 213 -0.46 13.51 -13.59
CA PHE A 213 -1.09 12.58 -12.66
C PHE A 213 -0.23 12.41 -11.41
N LEU A 214 -0.88 12.31 -10.26
CA LEU A 214 -0.27 11.88 -9.01
C LEU A 214 -0.70 10.44 -8.75
N LEU A 215 0.27 9.55 -8.58
CA LEU A 215 0.03 8.12 -8.40
C LEU A 215 0.54 7.68 -7.02
N ASP A 216 -0.29 6.95 -6.28
CA ASP A 216 0.15 6.14 -5.16
C ASP A 216 0.20 4.68 -5.59
N VAL A 217 1.40 4.11 -5.60
CA VAL A 217 1.67 2.77 -6.11
C VAL A 217 2.08 1.87 -4.96
N PHE A 218 1.24 0.89 -4.66
CA PHE A 218 1.47 -0.11 -3.62
C PHE A 218 1.67 -1.48 -4.25
N VAL A 219 2.59 -2.25 -3.69
CA VAL A 219 2.79 -3.67 -4.03
C VAL A 219 2.57 -4.52 -2.80
N TYR A 220 1.81 -5.59 -2.95
CA TYR A 220 1.49 -6.53 -1.87
C TYR A 220 1.39 -7.96 -2.42
N ASP A 221 1.29 -8.95 -1.53
CA ASP A 221 1.02 -10.33 -1.92
C ASP A 221 -0.48 -10.60 -1.79
N ASN A 222 -1.11 -11.11 -2.85
CA ASN A 222 -2.56 -11.36 -2.84
C ASN A 222 -2.99 -12.32 -1.70
N LYS A 223 -2.15 -13.26 -1.30
CA LYS A 223 -2.39 -14.16 -0.15
C LYS A 223 -2.51 -13.40 1.18
N ASN A 224 -1.93 -12.21 1.27
CA ASN A 224 -1.91 -11.35 2.46
C ASN A 224 -2.80 -10.10 2.28
N LYS A 225 -3.80 -10.15 1.38
CA LYS A 225 -4.67 -8.99 1.08
C LYS A 225 -5.32 -8.39 2.32
N ALA A 226 -5.76 -9.21 3.28
CA ALA A 226 -6.37 -8.71 4.52
C ALA A 226 -5.40 -7.87 5.37
N ALA A 227 -4.13 -8.26 5.45
CA ALA A 227 -3.08 -7.52 6.14
C ALA A 227 -2.74 -6.20 5.40
N PHE A 228 -2.71 -6.23 4.07
CA PHE A 228 -2.58 -5.02 3.26
C PHE A 228 -3.77 -4.06 3.44
N GLN A 229 -5.01 -4.57 3.53
CA GLN A 229 -6.19 -3.74 3.79
C GLN A 229 -6.13 -3.09 5.18
N GLN A 230 -5.61 -3.77 6.20
CA GLN A 230 -5.38 -3.19 7.53
C GLN A 230 -4.35 -2.05 7.48
N PHE A 231 -3.26 -2.24 6.74
CA PHE A 231 -2.28 -1.19 6.48
C PHE A 231 -2.94 0.02 5.79
N LEU A 232 -3.74 -0.21 4.75
CA LEU A 232 -4.40 0.87 4.01
C LEU A 232 -5.41 1.63 4.88
N GLN A 233 -6.13 0.95 5.77
CA GLN A 233 -7.00 1.60 6.76
C GLN A 233 -6.23 2.47 7.75
N ALA A 234 -5.04 2.03 8.19
CA ALA A 234 -4.17 2.84 9.02
C ALA A 234 -3.63 4.06 8.26
N LEU A 235 -3.26 3.88 6.99
CA LEU A 235 -2.78 4.94 6.12
C LEU A 235 -3.84 6.03 5.88
N ILE A 236 -5.11 5.65 5.70
CA ILE A 236 -6.25 6.58 5.63
C ILE A 236 -6.36 7.44 6.89
N ARG A 237 -6.23 6.84 8.08
CA ARG A 237 -6.29 7.59 9.35
C ARG A 237 -5.14 8.57 9.52
N GLN A 238 -3.99 8.26 8.92
CA GLN A 238 -2.78 9.06 9.03
C GLN A 238 -2.69 10.22 8.02
N ASN A 239 -3.48 10.15 6.95
CA ASN A 239 -3.50 11.12 5.85
C ASN A 239 -4.93 11.61 5.53
N PRO A 240 -5.71 12.09 6.51
CA PRO A 240 -7.10 12.53 6.27
C PRO A 240 -7.20 13.74 5.33
N GLU A 241 -6.14 14.53 5.19
CA GLU A 241 -6.05 15.70 4.33
C GLU A 241 -5.98 15.36 2.84
N ASP A 242 -5.46 14.18 2.47
CA ASP A 242 -5.36 13.73 1.09
C ASP A 242 -6.67 13.08 0.65
N THR A 243 -7.66 13.92 0.39
CA THR A 243 -9.03 13.48 0.06
C THR A 243 -9.09 12.60 -1.20
N ALA A 244 -8.20 12.84 -2.17
CA ALA A 244 -8.10 12.03 -3.38
C ALA A 244 -7.60 10.62 -3.05
N PHE A 245 -6.52 10.50 -2.28
CA PHE A 245 -6.05 9.21 -1.77
C PHE A 245 -7.14 8.50 -0.97
N VAL A 246 -7.73 9.19 0.03
CA VAL A 246 -8.72 8.61 0.94
C VAL A 246 -9.92 8.03 0.17
N ALA A 247 -10.48 8.79 -0.77
CA ALA A 247 -11.62 8.33 -1.56
C ALA A 247 -11.30 7.06 -2.37
N GLN A 248 -10.12 7.02 -3.00
CA GLN A 248 -9.69 5.89 -3.82
C GLN A 248 -9.34 4.66 -2.99
N ALA A 249 -8.65 4.85 -1.87
CA ALA A 249 -8.33 3.79 -0.92
C ALA A 249 -9.60 3.18 -0.30
N GLN A 250 -10.57 4.01 0.09
CA GLN A 250 -11.90 3.54 0.52
C GLN A 250 -12.65 2.82 -0.61
N GLY A 251 -12.50 3.30 -1.85
CA GLY A 251 -13.07 2.64 -3.03
C GLY A 251 -12.54 1.22 -3.23
N PHE A 252 -11.26 0.97 -2.97
CA PHE A 252 -10.65 -0.37 -3.01
C PHE A 252 -11.05 -1.25 -1.82
N LEU A 253 -11.32 -0.67 -0.65
CA LEU A 253 -11.69 -1.41 0.56
C LEU A 253 -13.14 -1.91 0.57
N LYS A 254 -13.99 -1.40 -0.32
CA LYS A 254 -15.38 -1.84 -0.52
C LYS A 254 -15.45 -3.06 -1.43
#